data_AF-A0A1M6FC25-F1
#
_entry.id   AF-A0A1M6FC25-F1
#
_cell.length_a   1.000
_cell.length_b   1.000
_cell.length_c   1.000
_cell.angle_alpha   90.00
_cell.angle_beta   90.00
_cell.angle_gamma   90.00
#
_symmetry.space_group_name_H-M   'P 1'
#
loop_
_entity.id
_entity.type
_entity.pdbx_description
1 polymer ?
#
loop_
_entity_poly.entity_id
_entity_poly.type
_entity_poly.pdbx_seq_one_letter_code
_entity_poly.pdbx_strand_id
1 'polypeptide(L)' 'MSEKKAEEFNKLCVRCIRQCKQPIAIQMLECPRFQPRPFKSEKHRFQQLDLFDDN' A
#
# COMPACT_ATOMS: atom_id res chain seq x y z
N MET A 1 13.09 -20.87 -12.81
CA MET A 1 12.56 -19.55 -12.42
C MET A 1 11.92 -19.73 -11.05
N SER A 2 12.64 -19.42 -9.96
CA SER A 2 12.12 -19.66 -8.60
C SER A 2 11.06 -18.61 -8.25
N GLU A 3 9.83 -19.07 -8.07
CA GLU A 3 8.70 -18.28 -7.59
C GLU A 3 9.01 -17.78 -6.18
N LYS A 4 9.41 -16.50 -6.05
CA LYS A 4 9.49 -15.85 -4.74
C LYS A 4 8.06 -15.67 -4.24
N LYS A 5 7.63 -16.53 -3.32
CA LYS A 5 6.42 -16.31 -2.52
C LYS A 5 6.46 -14.89 -2.01
N ALA A 6 5.54 -14.04 -2.47
CA ALA A 6 5.36 -12.71 -1.90
C ALA A 6 4.97 -12.94 -0.44
N GLU A 7 5.90 -12.72 0.48
CA GLU A 7 5.60 -12.81 1.91
C GLU A 7 4.49 -11.80 2.21
N GLU A 8 3.30 -12.33 2.53
CA GLU A 8 2.18 -11.49 2.92
C GLU A 8 2.59 -10.70 4.17
N PHE A 9 2.41 -9.39 4.13
CA PHE A 9 2.69 -8.52 5.25
C PHE A 9 1.44 -8.34 6.11
N ASN A 10 1.62 -8.04 7.39
CA ASN A 10 0.47 -7.78 8.24
C ASN A 10 -0.35 -6.55 7.78
N LYS A 11 -1.63 -6.50 8.16
CA LYS A 11 -2.59 -5.48 7.70
C LYS A 11 -2.16 -4.05 8.04
N LEU A 12 -1.50 -3.83 9.18
CA LEU A 12 -0.95 -2.52 9.56
C LEU A 12 0.19 -2.12 8.61
N CYS A 13 1.10 -3.04 8.33
CA CYS A 13 2.24 -2.82 7.44
C CYS A 13 1.78 -2.50 6.01
N VAL A 14 0.73 -3.12 5.48
CA VAL A 14 0.18 -2.82 4.14
C VAL A 14 -0.26 -1.34 4.02
N ARG A 15 -0.89 -0.81 5.08
CA ARG A 15 -1.40 0.57 5.14
C ARG A 15 -0.33 1.62 5.46
N CYS A 16 0.86 1.17 5.84
CA CYS A 16 1.99 2.03 6.19
C CYS A 16 2.85 2.36 4.95
N ILE A 17 3.46 3.55 4.91
CA ILE A 17 4.45 3.89 3.85
C ILE A 17 5.85 3.34 4.12
N ARG A 18 6.17 2.96 5.36
CA ARG A 18 7.51 2.54 5.77
C ARG A 18 7.89 1.17 5.18
N GLN A 19 9.18 0.95 4.95
CA GLN A 19 9.72 -0.29 4.39
C GLN A 19 9.97 -1.40 5.42
N CYS A 20 9.89 -1.12 6.72
CA CYS A 20 10.14 -2.07 7.82
C CYS A 20 9.02 -3.11 8.01
N LYS A 21 8.45 -3.62 6.91
CA LYS A 21 7.28 -4.49 6.89
C LYS A 21 7.53 -5.75 7.71
N GLN A 22 6.54 -6.14 8.51
CA GLN A 22 6.58 -7.37 9.29
C GLN A 22 5.76 -8.46 8.57
N PRO A 23 6.21 -9.72 8.61
CA PRO A 23 5.50 -10.84 8.00
C PRO A 23 4.13 -11.06 8.65
N ILE A 24 3.20 -11.67 7.91
CA ILE A 24 1.82 -11.93 8.34
C ILE A 24 1.73 -12.78 9.62
N ALA A 25 2.73 -13.63 9.88
CA ALA A 25 2.82 -14.43 11.10
C ALA A 25 2.91 -13.57 12.37
N ILE A 26 3.32 -12.30 12.26
CA ILE A 26 3.41 -11.37 13.38
C ILE A 26 2.12 -10.55 13.45
N GLN A 27 1.27 -10.92 14.42
CA GLN A 27 0.00 -10.25 14.69
C GLN A 27 0.24 -8.98 15.52
N MET A 28 0.43 -7.84 14.84
CA MET A 28 0.58 -6.55 15.48
C MET A 28 -0.77 -5.85 15.68
N LEU A 29 -1.05 -5.44 16.91
CA LEU A 29 -2.20 -4.57 17.25
C LEU A 29 -1.89 -3.10 16.96
N GLU A 30 -0.66 -2.67 17.22
CA GLU A 30 -0.19 -1.30 16.99
C GLU A 30 1.28 -1.26 16.58
N CYS A 31 1.69 -0.19 15.90
CA CYS A 31 3.08 0.05 15.52
C CYS A 31 3.48 1.48 15.93
N PRO A 32 4.47 1.67 16.82
CA PRO A 32 4.90 3.01 17.25
C PRO A 32 5.49 3.84 16.10
N ARG A 33 5.87 3.16 15.01
CA ARG A 33 6.45 3.74 13.80
C ARG A 33 5.46 3.79 12.62
N PHE A 34 4.16 3.57 12.88
CA PHE A 34 3.14 3.61 11.84
C PHE A 34 3.07 4.98 11.19
N GLN A 35 3.05 5.01 9.86
CA GLN A 35 2.86 6.23 9.09
C GLN A 35 1.86 5.94 7.97
N PRO A 36 0.62 6.45 8.07
CA PRO A 36 -0.43 6.15 7.10
C PRO A 36 -0.08 6.73 5.72
N ARG A 37 -0.59 6.09 4.66
CA ARG A 37 -0.50 6.65 3.30
C ARG A 37 -1.28 7.98 3.24
N PRO A 38 -0.73 9.03 2.60
CA PRO A 38 -1.31 10.38 2.60
C PRO A 38 -2.65 10.50 1.88
N PHE A 39 -3.05 9.51 1.08
CA PHE A 39 -4.32 9.53 0.35
C PHE A 39 -5.08 8.21 0.55
N LYS A 40 -6.40 8.29 0.79
CA LYS A 40 -7.34 7.16 0.77
C LYS A 40 -7.72 6.75 -0.66
N SER A 41 -6.86 6.95 -1.64
CA SER A 41 -7.14 6.60 -3.03
C SER A 41 -6.50 5.27 -3.37
N GLU A 42 -7.27 4.20 -3.23
CA GLU A 42 -6.92 2.86 -3.76
C GLU A 42 -6.83 2.86 -5.30
N LYS A 43 -7.51 3.81 -5.95
CA LYS A 43 -7.47 4.02 -7.40
C LYS A 43 -6.97 5.43 -7.69
N HIS A 44 -5.91 5.53 -8.47
CA HIS A 44 -5.59 6.77 -9.15
C HIS A 44 -6.74 7.11 -10.12
N ARG A 45 -7.49 8.18 -9.83
CA ARG A 45 -8.52 8.69 -10.76
C ARG A 45 -7.83 9.50 -11.85
N PHE A 46 -7.24 8.81 -12.83
CA PHE A 46 -6.72 9.46 -14.05
C PHE A 46 -7.83 9.86 -15.04
N GLN A 47 -9.10 9.57 -14.73
CA GLN A 47 -10.27 9.85 -15.58
C GLN A 47 -10.56 11.33 -15.89
N GLN A 48 -9.78 12.28 -15.34
CA GLN A 48 -10.02 13.70 -15.61
C GLN A 48 -9.20 14.25 -16.79
N LEU A 49 -8.27 13.46 -17.35
CA LEU A 49 -7.46 13.91 -18.50
C LEU A 49 -8.22 13.80 -19.82
N ASP A 50 -9.19 12.90 -19.93
CA ASP A 50 -10.03 12.73 -21.13
C ASP A 50 -10.96 13.94 -21.40
N LEU A 51 -11.08 14.89 -20.45
CA LEU A 51 -11.86 16.13 -20.62
C LEU A 51 -11.10 17.21 -21.42
N PHE A 52 -9.83 16.98 -21.76
CA PHE A 52 -8.98 17.94 -22.45
C PHE A 52 -8.56 17.48 -23.87
N ASP A 53 -9.12 16.37 -24.36
CA ASP A 53 -8.77 15.74 -25.66
C ASP A 53 -9.63 16.24 -26.85
N ASP A 54 -10.18 17.45 -26.75
CA ASP A 54 -10.90 18.13 -27.85
C ASP A 54 -10.09 19.34 -28.37
N ASN A 55 -8.97 19.08 -29.07
CA ASN A 55 -8.38 20.01 -30.05
C ASN A 55 -7.75 19.29 -31.23
#